data_AF-A0AAE3VNH1-F1
#
_entry.id   AF-A0AAE3VNH1-F1
#
_cell.length_a   1.000
_cell.length_b   1.000
_cell.length_c   1.000
_cell.angle_alpha   90.00
_cell.angle_beta   90.00
_cell.angle_gamma   90.00
#
_symmetry.space_group_name_H-M   'P 1'
#
loop_
_entity.id
_entity.type
_entity.pdbx_description
1 polymer ?
#
loop_
_entity_poly.entity_id
_entity_poly.type
_entity_poly.pdbx_seq_one_letter_code
_entity_poly.pdbx_strand_id
1 'polypeptide(L)'
;MNRKFGLNSYSLYDEQSELLESAIGFAGGYKDKVDSPAFLEMARASEKIYLIKTHGPPLADDPAIYIVRDGRAAVASYAHYLSKVEGYPVDIPQVIAGDVGFGSWSGHFYTWDPVNRPNTVLTTYETMLEDVDLWASQVEGLLGASANQADIPAFDELKERFPFFYRVGGNEPGIAEIQPYLDEFDRLHGDLMKELGYY
;
A
#
# COMPACT_ATOMS: atom_id res chain seq x y z
N MET A 1 -7.42 -5.80 7.09
CA MET A 1 -7.29 -7.28 7.17
C MET A 1 -7.76 -7.84 8.50
N ASN A 2 -7.14 -7.49 9.64
CA ASN A 2 -7.54 -8.04 10.94
C ASN A 2 -9.00 -7.76 11.31
N ARG A 3 -9.47 -6.51 11.19
CA ARG A 3 -10.87 -6.17 11.50
C ARG A 3 -11.87 -6.92 10.63
N LYS A 4 -11.73 -6.86 9.30
CA LYS A 4 -12.67 -7.48 8.35
C LYS A 4 -12.55 -9.01 8.23
N PHE A 5 -11.37 -9.61 8.42
CA PHE A 5 -11.16 -11.05 8.17
C PHE A 5 -10.65 -11.84 9.38
N GLY A 6 -10.34 -11.18 10.50
CA GLY A 6 -9.70 -11.83 11.66
C GLY A 6 -8.26 -12.27 11.41
N LEU A 7 -7.65 -11.84 10.30
CA LEU A 7 -6.31 -12.25 9.88
C LEU A 7 -5.28 -11.19 10.23
N ASN A 8 -4.20 -11.62 10.88
CA ASN A 8 -3.04 -10.77 11.14
C ASN A 8 -2.14 -10.68 9.91
N SER A 9 -1.42 -9.57 9.80
CA SER A 9 -0.40 -9.36 8.78
C SER A 9 1.00 -9.36 9.36
N TYR A 10 1.95 -9.83 8.56
CA TYR A 10 3.38 -9.82 8.83
C TYR A 10 4.07 -8.83 7.88
N SER A 11 5.21 -8.25 8.27
CA SER A 11 6.00 -7.36 7.41
C SER A 11 7.34 -7.98 7.05
N LEU A 12 7.81 -7.73 5.84
CA LEU A 12 9.18 -8.06 5.42
C LEU A 12 10.21 -7.03 5.88
N TYR A 13 9.76 -5.88 6.39
CA TYR A 13 10.61 -4.77 6.77
C TYR A 13 10.72 -4.63 8.28
N ASP A 14 11.86 -4.12 8.71
CA ASP A 14 12.08 -3.64 10.07
C ASP A 14 11.39 -2.28 10.19
N GLU A 15 10.32 -2.20 10.98
CA GLU A 15 9.64 -0.92 11.22
C GLU A 15 10.48 -0.16 12.26
N GLN A 16 11.16 0.90 11.83
CA GLN A 16 12.29 1.49 12.57
C GLN A 16 11.93 2.16 13.91
N SER A 17 10.66 2.20 14.32
CA SER A 17 10.25 2.76 15.61
C SER A 17 9.00 2.11 16.22
N GLU A 18 8.99 1.98 17.55
CA GLU A 18 7.84 1.47 18.33
C GLU A 18 6.54 2.26 18.09
N LEU A 19 6.67 3.56 17.77
CA LEU A 19 5.53 4.43 17.44
C LEU A 19 4.93 4.03 16.09
N LEU A 20 5.75 3.72 15.09
CA LEU A 20 5.32 3.26 13.78
C LEU A 20 4.68 1.87 13.88
N GLU A 21 5.29 0.97 14.65
CA GLU A 21 4.71 -0.34 14.97
C GLU A 21 3.35 -0.21 15.67
N SER A 22 3.22 0.74 16.59
CA SER A 22 1.95 1.02 17.28
C SER A 22 0.87 1.55 16.34
N ALA A 23 1.22 2.45 15.42
CA ALA A 23 0.30 2.99 14.43
C ALA A 23 -0.19 1.90 13.46
N ILE A 24 0.73 1.10 12.94
CA ILE A 24 0.44 -0.01 12.02
C ILE A 24 -0.33 -1.13 12.73
N GLY A 25 0.11 -1.51 13.93
CA GLY A 25 -0.51 -2.55 14.75
C GLY A 25 -1.95 -2.22 15.12
N PHE A 26 -2.24 -0.96 15.46
CA PHE A 26 -3.58 -0.50 15.78
C PHE A 26 -4.55 -0.62 14.60
N ALA A 27 -4.10 -0.30 13.38
CA ALA A 27 -4.93 -0.38 12.18
C ALA A 27 -5.02 -1.79 11.56
N GLY A 28 -3.98 -2.62 11.72
CA GLY A 28 -3.78 -3.80 10.86
C GLY A 28 -3.56 -5.14 11.54
N GLY A 29 -3.26 -5.20 12.85
CA GLY A 29 -2.91 -6.46 13.52
C GLY A 29 -1.54 -6.99 13.10
N TYR A 30 -0.51 -6.17 13.30
CA TYR A 30 0.90 -6.51 13.10
C TYR A 30 1.33 -7.57 14.12
N LYS A 31 1.92 -8.68 13.65
CA LYS A 31 2.40 -9.73 14.53
C LYS A 31 3.92 -9.73 14.72
N ASP A 32 4.69 -9.89 13.63
CA ASP A 32 6.15 -10.02 13.68
C ASP A 32 6.79 -9.75 12.29
N LYS A 33 8.10 -9.45 12.29
CA LYS A 33 8.96 -9.42 11.09
C LYS A 33 9.19 -10.84 10.56
N VAL A 34 9.09 -11.02 9.24
CA VAL A 34 9.22 -12.33 8.59
C VAL A 34 10.12 -12.28 7.34
N ASP A 35 11.38 -11.87 7.49
CA ASP A 35 12.29 -11.68 6.34
C ASP A 35 13.13 -12.90 5.94
N SER A 36 12.78 -14.11 6.40
CA SER A 36 13.53 -15.31 6.04
C SER A 36 12.86 -16.09 4.91
N PRO A 37 13.60 -16.55 3.88
CA PRO A 37 13.10 -17.51 2.90
C PRO A 37 12.44 -18.73 3.56
N ALA A 38 12.98 -19.17 4.71
CA ALA A 38 12.42 -20.26 5.49
C ALA A 38 10.99 -19.98 5.99
N PHE A 39 10.67 -18.73 6.37
CA PHE A 39 9.32 -18.36 6.76
C PHE A 39 8.35 -18.43 5.56
N LEU A 40 8.78 -17.95 4.39
CA LEU A 40 7.94 -18.00 3.18
C LEU A 40 7.64 -19.45 2.78
N GLU A 41 8.65 -20.32 2.81
CA GLU A 41 8.47 -21.75 2.57
C GLU A 41 7.52 -22.40 3.59
N MET A 42 7.66 -22.06 4.87
CA MET A 42 6.75 -22.54 5.93
C MET A 42 5.32 -22.05 5.69
N ALA A 43 5.13 -20.77 5.33
CA ALA A 43 3.83 -20.19 5.06
C ALA A 43 3.14 -20.89 3.88
N ARG A 44 3.88 -21.15 2.78
CA ARG A 44 3.38 -21.87 1.60
C ARG A 44 3.01 -23.33 1.90
N ALA A 45 3.75 -23.97 2.79
CA ALA A 45 3.48 -25.34 3.22
C ALA A 45 2.34 -25.45 4.25
N SER A 46 1.81 -24.33 4.73
CA SER A 46 0.78 -24.29 5.77
C SER A 46 -0.63 -24.32 5.19
N GLU A 47 -1.56 -24.94 5.91
CA GLU A 47 -3.00 -24.81 5.67
C GLU A 47 -3.56 -23.48 6.20
N LYS A 48 -2.77 -22.71 6.95
CA LYS A 48 -3.16 -21.39 7.48
C LYS A 48 -2.85 -20.29 6.47
N ILE A 49 -3.68 -19.26 6.46
CA ILE A 49 -3.45 -18.04 5.67
C ILE A 49 -2.42 -17.16 6.38
N TYR A 50 -1.34 -16.81 5.67
CA TYR A 50 -0.33 -15.84 6.10
C TYR A 50 -0.39 -14.61 5.19
N LEU A 51 -0.75 -13.46 5.74
CA LEU A 51 -0.77 -12.20 5.01
C LEU A 51 0.57 -11.49 5.17
N ILE A 52 1.27 -11.23 4.07
CA ILE A 52 2.59 -10.61 4.07
C ILE A 52 2.50 -9.26 3.39
N LYS A 53 2.79 -8.19 4.14
CA LYS A 53 2.90 -6.81 3.64
C LYS A 53 4.28 -6.61 3.02
N THR A 54 4.31 -6.11 1.80
CA THR A 54 5.53 -5.68 1.11
C THR A 54 5.30 -4.42 0.27
N HIS A 55 6.37 -3.68 0.00
CA HIS A 55 6.46 -2.57 -0.96
C HIS A 55 7.51 -2.86 -2.06
N GLY A 56 8.11 -4.05 -2.04
CA GLY A 56 9.13 -4.48 -2.97
C GLY A 56 8.53 -5.18 -4.19
N PRO A 57 9.38 -5.65 -5.12
CA PRO A 57 8.95 -6.44 -6.26
C PRO A 57 8.29 -7.77 -5.82
N PRO A 58 7.52 -8.43 -6.71
CA PRO A 58 6.95 -9.74 -6.42
C PRO A 58 8.06 -10.74 -6.10
N LEU A 59 7.93 -11.46 -4.98
CA LEU A 59 8.93 -12.43 -4.52
C LEU A 59 8.82 -13.80 -5.21
N ALA A 60 7.60 -14.17 -5.58
CA ALA A 60 7.22 -15.42 -6.24
C ALA A 60 5.84 -15.23 -6.89
N ASP A 61 5.16 -16.31 -7.27
CA ASP A 61 3.81 -16.30 -7.87
C ASP A 61 2.68 -16.52 -6.86
N ASP A 62 2.93 -16.23 -5.58
CA ASP A 62 1.91 -16.33 -4.53
C ASP A 62 0.72 -15.37 -4.80
N PRO A 63 -0.49 -15.74 -4.34
CA PRO A 63 -1.66 -14.87 -4.39
C PRO A 63 -1.40 -13.48 -3.80
N ALA A 64 -1.89 -12.43 -4.46
CA ALA A 64 -1.57 -11.05 -4.08
C ALA A 64 -2.81 -10.15 -4.05
N ILE A 65 -2.79 -9.18 -3.13
CA ILE A 65 -3.70 -8.03 -3.16
C ILE A 65 -2.83 -6.82 -3.50
N TYR A 66 -3.00 -6.28 -4.72
CA TYR A 66 -2.27 -5.10 -5.18
C TYR A 66 -3.18 -3.88 -5.05
N ILE A 67 -2.76 -2.91 -4.24
CA ILE A 67 -3.49 -1.66 -4.04
C ILE A 67 -2.73 -0.56 -4.77
N VAL A 68 -3.36 0.04 -5.76
CA VAL A 68 -2.85 1.24 -6.44
C VAL A 68 -3.60 2.48 -5.94
N ARG A 69 -2.97 3.64 -6.00
CA ARG A 69 -3.56 4.95 -5.71
C ARG A 69 -3.22 5.89 -6.84
N ASP A 70 -3.98 6.97 -7.01
CA ASP A 70 -3.61 8.07 -7.91
C ASP A 70 -2.11 8.41 -7.74
N GLY A 71 -1.36 8.29 -8.84
CA GLY A 71 0.09 8.37 -8.80
C GLY A 71 0.60 9.73 -8.29
N ARG A 72 -0.15 10.81 -8.53
CA ARG A 72 0.21 12.16 -8.07
C ARG A 72 0.11 12.22 -6.54
N ALA A 73 -1.02 11.75 -6.01
CA ALA A 73 -1.24 11.70 -4.57
C ALA A 73 -0.26 10.74 -3.87
N ALA A 74 0.03 9.59 -4.49
CA ALA A 74 0.96 8.60 -3.97
C ALA A 74 2.40 9.13 -3.90
N VAL A 75 2.90 9.75 -4.97
CA VAL A 75 4.25 10.36 -5.03
C VAL A 75 4.40 11.46 -3.97
N ALA A 76 3.45 12.40 -3.89
CA ALA A 76 3.49 13.45 -2.88
C ALA A 76 3.47 12.85 -1.46
N SER A 77 2.61 11.86 -1.21
CA SER A 77 2.54 11.17 0.08
C SER A 77 3.85 10.48 0.44
N TYR A 78 4.53 9.85 -0.53
CA TYR A 78 5.79 9.16 -0.28
C TYR A 78 6.96 10.13 -0.04
N ALA A 79 7.00 11.26 -0.75
CA ALA A 79 7.97 12.32 -0.48
C ALA A 79 7.87 12.84 0.96
N HIS A 80 6.65 13.06 1.47
CA HIS A 80 6.44 13.43 2.87
C HIS A 80 6.83 12.31 3.85
N TYR A 81 6.50 11.06 3.54
CA TYR A 81 6.87 9.93 4.38
C TYR A 81 8.39 9.83 4.52
N LEU A 82 9.13 9.84 3.40
CA LEU A 82 10.59 9.80 3.39
C LEU A 82 11.18 10.97 4.19
N SER A 83 10.71 12.20 3.94
CA SER A 83 11.26 13.39 4.60
C SER A 83 10.92 13.47 6.10
N LYS A 84 9.68 13.15 6.48
CA LYS A 84 9.16 13.43 7.83
C LYS A 84 9.16 12.23 8.77
N VAL A 85 9.04 11.03 8.23
CA VAL A 85 8.99 9.79 9.01
C VAL A 85 10.34 9.09 9.01
N GLU A 86 10.94 8.89 7.83
CA GLU A 86 12.26 8.25 7.70
C GLU A 86 13.44 9.22 7.92
N GLY A 87 13.17 10.53 7.98
CA GLY A 87 14.22 11.54 8.10
C GLY A 87 15.16 11.60 6.88
N TYR A 88 14.73 11.04 5.75
CA TYR A 88 15.45 11.01 4.49
C TYR A 88 15.05 12.21 3.62
N PRO A 89 15.87 13.27 3.52
CA PRO A 89 15.52 14.44 2.74
C PRO A 89 15.48 14.07 1.26
N VAL A 90 14.31 14.25 0.65
CA VAL A 90 14.04 14.00 -0.77
C VAL A 90 13.15 15.11 -1.31
N ASP A 91 13.30 15.45 -2.59
CA ASP A 91 12.38 16.33 -3.29
C ASP A 91 11.38 15.56 -4.16
N ILE A 92 10.28 16.22 -4.56
CA ILE A 92 9.24 15.59 -5.38
C ILE A 92 9.79 15.06 -6.73
N PRO A 93 10.60 15.81 -7.50
CA PRO A 93 11.20 15.31 -8.73
C PRO A 93 11.97 13.99 -8.57
N GLN A 94 12.76 13.83 -7.50
CA GLN A 94 13.45 12.57 -7.20
C GLN A 94 12.47 11.40 -7.03
N VAL A 95 11.35 11.62 -6.33
CA VAL A 95 10.32 10.58 -6.15
C VAL A 95 9.61 10.27 -7.48
N ILE A 96 9.31 11.28 -8.30
CA ILE A 96 8.74 11.12 -9.64
C ILE A 96 9.69 10.29 -10.53
N ALA A 97 10.98 10.62 -10.54
CA ALA A 97 11.99 9.89 -11.30
C ALA A 97 12.17 8.43 -10.83
N GLY A 98 11.75 8.13 -9.60
CA GLY A 98 11.98 6.83 -8.97
C GLY A 98 13.35 6.68 -8.34
N ASP A 99 14.04 7.79 -8.06
CA ASP A 99 15.35 7.82 -7.41
C ASP A 99 15.21 7.64 -5.88
N VAL A 100 14.44 6.62 -5.49
CA VAL A 100 14.08 6.27 -4.10
C VAL A 100 13.99 4.74 -3.94
N GLY A 101 13.88 4.26 -2.70
CA GLY A 101 14.10 2.85 -2.35
C GLY A 101 13.23 1.80 -3.08
N PHE A 102 12.05 2.17 -3.58
CA PHE A 102 11.14 1.27 -4.29
C PHE A 102 10.97 1.59 -5.78
N GLY A 103 11.82 2.46 -6.33
CA GLY A 103 11.74 2.86 -7.73
C GLY A 103 10.59 3.83 -8.02
N SER A 104 10.21 3.92 -9.29
CA SER A 104 9.16 4.83 -9.75
C SER A 104 7.76 4.22 -9.64
N TRP A 105 6.74 5.06 -9.49
CA TRP A 105 5.35 4.60 -9.30
C TRP A 105 4.85 3.69 -10.42
N SER A 106 5.01 4.10 -11.68
CA SER A 106 4.60 3.27 -12.82
C SER A 106 5.52 2.06 -13.01
N GLY A 107 6.82 2.21 -12.76
CA GLY A 107 7.78 1.11 -12.82
C GLY A 107 7.41 -0.02 -11.85
N HIS A 108 6.98 0.33 -10.63
CA HIS A 108 6.52 -0.64 -9.64
C HIS A 108 5.26 -1.39 -10.11
N PHE A 109 4.28 -0.67 -10.67
CA PHE A 109 3.07 -1.28 -11.22
C PHE A 109 3.38 -2.27 -12.34
N TYR A 110 4.21 -1.88 -13.32
CA TYR A 110 4.57 -2.77 -14.43
C TYR A 110 5.43 -3.95 -13.99
N THR A 111 6.25 -3.79 -12.94
CA THR A 111 7.03 -4.89 -12.36
C THR A 111 6.13 -5.95 -11.73
N TRP A 112 5.03 -5.53 -11.09
CA TRP A 112 4.05 -6.44 -10.52
C TRP A 112 3.07 -7.03 -11.55
N ASP A 113 2.83 -6.30 -12.64
CA ASP A 113 1.85 -6.64 -13.69
C ASP A 113 0.50 -7.11 -13.11
N PRO A 114 -0.12 -6.35 -12.18
CA PRO A 114 -1.24 -6.84 -11.39
C PRO A 114 -2.51 -7.11 -12.21
N VAL A 115 -2.56 -6.63 -13.46
CA VAL A 115 -3.65 -6.89 -14.41
C VAL A 115 -3.59 -8.32 -14.94
N ASN A 116 -2.40 -8.83 -15.25
CA ASN A 116 -2.22 -10.15 -15.87
C ASN A 116 -1.68 -11.20 -14.89
N ARG A 117 -1.17 -10.77 -13.74
CA ARG A 117 -0.61 -11.66 -12.72
C ARG A 117 -1.69 -12.62 -12.18
N PRO A 118 -1.45 -13.94 -12.19
CA PRO A 118 -2.44 -14.90 -11.72
C PRO A 118 -2.73 -14.70 -10.23
N ASN A 119 -3.96 -15.05 -9.82
CA ASN A 119 -4.39 -14.98 -8.42
C ASN A 119 -4.09 -13.63 -7.77
N THR A 120 -4.31 -12.53 -8.50
CA THR A 120 -4.08 -11.18 -8.01
C THR A 120 -5.37 -10.38 -8.01
N VAL A 121 -5.72 -9.82 -6.86
CA VAL A 121 -6.79 -8.81 -6.74
C VAL A 121 -6.13 -7.45 -6.92
N LEU A 122 -6.36 -6.81 -8.05
CA LEU A 122 -6.05 -5.40 -8.27
C LEU A 122 -7.21 -4.54 -7.77
N THR A 123 -6.93 -3.63 -6.85
CA THR A 123 -7.91 -2.67 -6.33
C THR A 123 -7.28 -1.29 -6.20
N THR A 124 -8.11 -0.27 -5.98
CA THR A 124 -7.65 1.11 -5.80
C THR A 124 -7.86 1.58 -4.37
N TYR A 125 -7.04 2.51 -3.92
CA TYR A 125 -7.21 3.20 -2.65
C TYR A 125 -8.60 3.88 -2.58
N GLU A 126 -9.03 4.45 -3.70
CA GLU A 126 -10.29 5.16 -3.85
C GLU A 126 -11.48 4.20 -3.68
N THR A 127 -11.43 3.02 -4.31
CA THR A 127 -12.42 1.95 -4.09
C THR A 127 -12.54 1.58 -2.61
N MET A 128 -11.41 1.48 -1.89
CA MET A 128 -11.43 1.16 -0.46
C MET A 128 -12.05 2.26 0.41
N LEU A 129 -11.95 3.52 -0.01
CA LEU A 129 -12.56 4.65 0.69
C LEU A 129 -14.06 4.75 0.41
N GLU A 130 -14.48 4.51 -0.84
CA GLU A 130 -15.88 4.61 -1.26
C GLU A 130 -16.72 3.45 -0.77
N ASP A 131 -16.19 2.22 -0.88
CA ASP A 131 -16.92 1.00 -0.56
C ASP A 131 -15.99 -0.10 -0.04
N VAL A 132 -15.76 -0.08 1.28
CA VAL A 132 -14.94 -1.08 1.97
C VAL A 132 -15.53 -2.49 1.87
N ASP A 133 -16.85 -2.63 1.72
CA ASP A 133 -17.50 -3.94 1.64
C ASP A 133 -17.37 -4.52 0.23
N LEU A 134 -17.43 -3.68 -0.80
CA LEU A 134 -17.06 -4.06 -2.16
C LEU A 134 -15.60 -4.53 -2.21
N TRP A 135 -14.66 -3.76 -1.65
CA TRP A 135 -13.26 -4.19 -1.55
C TRP A 135 -13.12 -5.52 -0.82
N ALA A 136 -13.80 -5.69 0.31
CA ALA A 136 -13.74 -6.91 1.09
C ALA A 136 -14.24 -8.11 0.27
N SER A 137 -15.35 -7.96 -0.46
CA SER A 137 -15.91 -9.03 -1.31
C SER A 137 -14.95 -9.47 -2.43
N GLN A 138 -14.16 -8.55 -3.00
CA GLN A 138 -13.14 -8.88 -4.00
C GLN A 138 -12.03 -9.74 -3.40
N VAL A 139 -11.69 -9.50 -2.13
CA VAL A 139 -10.62 -10.18 -1.41
C VAL A 139 -11.08 -11.54 -0.84
N GLU A 140 -12.37 -11.72 -0.51
CA GLU A 140 -12.92 -12.99 0.02
C GLU A 140 -12.57 -14.19 -0.87
N GLY A 141 -12.74 -14.05 -2.19
CA GLY A 141 -12.46 -15.11 -3.15
C GLY A 141 -10.98 -15.51 -3.19
N LEU A 142 -10.08 -14.53 -2.97
CA LEU A 142 -8.64 -14.78 -2.92
C LEU A 142 -8.23 -15.50 -1.63
N LEU A 143 -8.83 -15.09 -0.50
CA LEU A 143 -8.47 -15.63 0.80
C LEU A 143 -9.18 -16.96 1.11
N GLY A 144 -10.30 -17.26 0.45
CA GLY A 144 -11.19 -18.33 0.88
C GLY A 144 -11.77 -18.08 2.29
N ALA A 145 -11.85 -16.81 2.71
CA ALA A 145 -12.33 -16.40 4.02
C ALA A 145 -13.37 -15.30 3.87
N SER A 146 -14.48 -15.41 4.60
CA SER A 146 -15.55 -14.41 4.56
C SER A 146 -15.20 -13.18 5.40
N ALA A 147 -15.50 -12.01 4.85
CA ALA A 147 -15.46 -10.76 5.57
C ALA A 147 -16.57 -10.73 6.63
N ASN A 148 -16.26 -10.12 7.77
CA ASN A 148 -17.21 -9.85 8.82
C ASN A 148 -17.73 -8.41 8.73
N GLN A 149 -18.74 -8.11 9.54
CA GLN A 149 -19.40 -6.81 9.61
C GLN A 149 -18.70 -5.82 10.55
N ALA A 150 -17.43 -6.05 10.91
CA ALA A 150 -16.72 -5.15 11.81
C ALA A 150 -16.34 -3.85 11.08
N ASP A 151 -16.56 -2.74 11.79
CA ASP A 151 -16.10 -1.43 11.35
C ASP A 151 -14.57 -1.34 11.36
N ILE A 152 -14.05 -0.56 10.42
CA ILE A 152 -12.65 -0.15 10.40
C ILE A 152 -12.51 1.22 11.10
N PRO A 153 -11.37 1.50 11.77
CA PRO A 153 -11.14 2.81 12.37
C PRO A 153 -11.28 3.92 11.33
N ALA A 154 -11.95 5.01 11.71
CA ALA A 154 -12.07 6.18 10.85
C ALA A 154 -10.71 6.85 10.67
N PHE A 155 -10.48 7.50 9.52
CA PHE A 155 -9.21 8.20 9.27
C PHE A 155 -8.92 9.27 10.34
N ASP A 156 -9.93 10.02 10.78
CA ASP A 156 -9.78 11.05 11.80
C ASP A 156 -9.36 10.48 13.15
N GLU A 157 -9.87 9.30 13.54
CA GLU A 157 -9.44 8.59 14.76
C GLU A 157 -7.96 8.20 14.66
N LEU A 158 -7.55 7.65 13.52
CA LEU A 158 -6.16 7.28 13.26
C LEU A 158 -5.23 8.50 13.29
N LYS A 159 -5.67 9.61 12.70
CA LYS A 159 -4.93 10.87 12.66
C LYS A 159 -4.84 11.56 14.01
N GLU A 160 -5.89 11.57 14.80
CA GLU A 160 -5.86 12.08 16.17
C GLU A 160 -4.84 11.31 17.01
N ARG A 161 -4.81 9.98 16.84
CA ARG A 161 -3.96 9.09 17.64
C ARG A 161 -2.50 9.06 17.17
N PHE A 162 -2.26 9.07 15.86
CA PHE A 162 -0.92 8.99 15.27
C PHE A 162 -0.71 10.06 14.18
N PRO A 163 -0.72 11.36 14.55
CA PRO A 163 -0.67 12.48 13.61
C PRO A 163 0.67 12.59 12.86
N PHE A 164 1.73 11.96 13.38
CA PHE A 164 3.03 11.89 12.70
C PHE A 164 3.01 10.97 11.46
N PHE A 165 2.07 10.02 11.41
CA PHE A 165 1.97 9.01 10.35
C PHE A 165 0.75 9.26 9.44
N TYR A 166 -0.43 9.52 10.01
CA TYR A 166 -1.65 9.78 9.25
C TYR A 166 -1.78 11.28 8.93
N ARG A 167 -1.50 11.66 7.67
CA ARG A 167 -1.41 13.07 7.24
C ARG A 167 -2.74 13.70 6.80
N VAL A 168 -3.24 13.30 5.62
CA VAL A 168 -4.40 13.95 4.96
C VAL A 168 -5.55 12.98 4.72
N GLY A 169 -5.27 11.74 4.30
CA GLY A 169 -6.31 10.73 4.08
C GLY A 169 -7.13 10.93 2.80
N GLY A 170 -6.71 11.83 1.91
CA GLY A 170 -7.36 12.12 0.62
C GLY A 170 -6.33 12.47 -0.45
N ASN A 171 -6.76 12.52 -1.71
CA ASN A 171 -5.89 12.67 -2.87
C ASN A 171 -5.58 14.12 -3.21
N GLU A 172 -6.56 14.99 -3.04
CA GLU A 172 -6.60 16.35 -3.57
C GLU A 172 -5.41 17.18 -3.14
N PRO A 173 -4.97 17.17 -1.85
CA PRO A 173 -3.80 17.94 -1.46
C PRO A 173 -2.51 17.41 -2.10
N GLY A 174 -2.36 16.09 -2.23
CA GLY A 174 -1.20 15.51 -2.91
C GLY A 174 -1.18 15.84 -4.41
N ILE A 175 -2.33 15.80 -5.08
CA ILE A 175 -2.47 16.21 -6.48
C ILE A 175 -2.06 17.68 -6.66
N ALA A 176 -2.52 18.57 -5.77
CA ALA A 176 -2.16 19.99 -5.82
C ALA A 176 -0.65 20.23 -5.63
N GLU A 177 0.01 19.42 -4.79
CA GLU A 177 1.47 19.49 -4.58
C GLU A 177 2.27 19.03 -5.82
N ILE A 178 1.75 18.10 -6.62
CA ILE A 178 2.38 17.65 -7.87
C ILE A 178 2.16 18.63 -9.03
N GLN A 179 1.16 19.51 -8.95
CA GLN A 179 0.80 20.42 -10.05
C GLN A 179 1.98 21.20 -10.68
N PRO A 180 2.98 21.70 -9.92
CA PRO A 180 4.16 22.36 -10.51
C PRO A 180 5.11 21.43 -11.30
N TYR A 181 4.98 20.12 -11.12
CA TYR A 181 5.82 19.08 -11.71
C TYR A 181 5.06 18.20 -12.72
N LEU A 182 3.84 18.63 -13.11
CA LEU A 182 2.93 17.79 -13.88
C LEU A 182 3.51 17.34 -15.23
N ASP A 183 4.25 18.21 -15.93
CA ASP A 183 4.89 17.85 -17.20
C ASP A 183 5.89 16.69 -17.04
N GLU A 184 6.67 16.69 -15.96
CA GLU A 184 7.62 15.61 -15.67
C GLU A 184 6.90 14.34 -15.22
N PHE A 185 5.89 14.49 -14.37
CA PHE A 185 5.05 13.39 -13.90
C PHE A 185 4.37 12.70 -15.08
N ASP A 186 3.70 13.44 -15.95
CA ASP A 186 2.96 12.93 -17.10
C ASP A 186 3.90 12.25 -18.11
N ARG A 187 5.12 12.78 -18.29
CA ARG A 187 6.15 12.17 -19.14
C ARG A 187 6.54 10.76 -18.69
N LEU A 188 6.52 10.47 -17.39
CA LEU A 188 6.96 9.19 -16.82
C LEU A 188 5.82 8.25 -16.45
N HIS A 189 4.66 8.79 -16.08
CA HIS A 189 3.57 8.05 -15.47
C HIS A 189 2.24 8.23 -16.20
N GLY A 190 2.14 9.16 -17.14
CA GLY A 190 0.89 9.55 -17.77
C GLY A 190 0.21 8.42 -18.54
N ASP A 191 0.95 7.50 -19.12
CA ASP A 191 0.33 6.36 -19.83
C ASP A 191 -0.39 5.44 -18.84
N LEU A 192 0.24 5.06 -17.73
CA LEU A 192 -0.42 4.26 -16.70
C LEU A 192 -1.58 5.02 -16.04
N MET A 193 -1.45 6.33 -15.84
CA MET A 193 -2.55 7.15 -15.30
C MET A 193 -3.80 7.10 -16.20
N LYS A 194 -3.63 7.08 -17.53
CA LYS A 194 -4.74 6.91 -18.48
C LYS A 194 -5.30 5.49 -18.43
N GLU A 195 -4.43 4.48 -18.38
CA GLU A 195 -4.84 3.07 -18.29
C GLU A 195 -5.69 2.80 -17.05
N LEU A 196 -5.35 3.44 -15.94
CA LEU A 196 -6.08 3.32 -14.67
C LEU A 196 -7.25 4.30 -14.52
N GLY A 197 -7.47 5.20 -15.49
CA GLY A 197 -8.62 6.12 -15.50
C GLY A 197 -8.52 7.31 -14.55
N TYR A 198 -7.31 7.79 -14.22
CA TYR A 198 -7.10 8.95 -13.33
C TYR A 198 -7.11 10.33 -14.03
N TYR A 199 -7.37 10.37 -15.34
CA TYR A 199 -7.55 11.61 -16.11
C TYR A 199 -8.98 11.81 -16.57
#